data_AF-A0A3M7RNK1-F1
#
_entry.id   AF-A0A3M7RNK1-F1
#
_cell.length_a   1.000
_cell.length_b   1.000
_cell.length_c   1.000
_cell.angle_alpha   90.00
_cell.angle_beta   90.00
_cell.angle_gamma   90.00
#
_symmetry.space_group_name_H-M   'P 1'
#
loop_
_entity.id
_entity.type
_entity.pdbx_description
1 polymer ?
#
loop_
_entity_poly.entity_id
_entity_poly.type
_entity_poly.pdbx_seq_one_letter_code
_entity_poly.pdbx_strand_id
1 'polypeptide(L)'
;MEVEIQTEEKKNTMIVKAKYDQVCYELKSRYDNKSKHFQIRANSIHEFLTKIAPKGAKSLIGFTEYDIFIDDSDLFVAGLCNGLLRVGVFSIFRYMPRLKFCEEKWYEYTIPQNFDHKTWLKRSCKLMIHETCHLLGFAHCVYKDCCMNGSGHLKEDFRQSMFLCPIDLKKLWLILNFDMKKRYELLKQFFDERKCSKESRWLGKVVKTLE
;
A
#
# COMPACT_ATOMS: atom_id res chain seq x y z
N MET A 1 -13.77 -5.09 -7.97
CA MET A 1 -14.66 -4.15 -7.23
C MET A 1 -14.07 -2.78 -7.44
N GLU A 2 -14.86 -1.83 -7.90
CA GLU A 2 -14.44 -0.44 -8.07
C GLU A 2 -15.30 0.43 -7.15
N VAL A 3 -14.65 1.37 -6.46
CA VAL A 3 -15.30 2.28 -5.51
C VAL A 3 -15.03 3.69 -6.01
N GLU A 4 -16.10 4.44 -6.28
CA GLU A 4 -15.99 5.83 -6.69
C GLU A 4 -15.82 6.70 -5.43
N ILE A 5 -14.77 7.51 -5.38
CA ILE A 5 -14.56 8.48 -4.29
C ILE A 5 -15.00 9.86 -4.77
N GLN A 6 -15.95 10.44 -4.06
CA GLN A 6 -16.46 11.79 -4.29
C GLN A 6 -15.95 12.70 -3.18
N THR A 7 -15.46 13.88 -3.55
CA THR A 7 -14.95 14.89 -2.60
C THR A 7 -15.62 16.23 -2.84
N GLU A 8 -16.05 16.89 -1.76
CA GLU A 8 -16.70 18.20 -1.80
C GLU A 8 -16.14 19.08 -0.69
N GLU A 9 -15.54 20.22 -1.05
CA GLU A 9 -15.10 21.22 -0.08
C GLU A 9 -16.29 22.06 0.40
N LYS A 10 -16.55 22.05 1.71
CA LYS A 10 -17.66 22.81 2.32
C LYS A 10 -17.22 23.45 3.62
N LYS A 11 -17.28 24.79 3.71
CA LYS A 11 -17.03 25.58 4.93
C LYS A 11 -15.82 25.07 5.74
N ASN A 12 -14.64 25.06 5.14
CA ASN A 12 -13.39 24.63 5.78
C ASN A 12 -13.33 23.15 6.18
N THR A 13 -14.14 22.29 5.56
CA THR A 13 -14.10 20.83 5.69
C THR A 13 -14.09 20.16 4.32
N MET A 14 -13.54 18.95 4.24
CA MET A 14 -13.58 18.12 3.03
C MET A 14 -14.55 16.96 3.26
N ILE A 15 -15.72 17.00 2.64
CA ILE A 15 -16.65 15.86 2.67
C ILE A 15 -16.12 14.81 1.71
N VAL A 16 -15.93 13.58 2.21
CA VAL A 16 -15.44 12.45 1.40
C VAL A 16 -16.49 11.35 1.44
N LYS A 17 -16.93 10.88 0.27
CA LYS A 17 -17.92 9.81 0.13
C LYS A 17 -17.35 8.69 -0.74
N ALA A 18 -17.42 7.46 -0.24
CA ALA A 18 -17.17 6.25 -1.01
C ALA A 18 -18.49 5.71 -1.53
N LYS A 19 -18.62 5.56 -2.85
CA LYS A 19 -19.80 5.01 -3.50
C LYS A 19 -19.49 3.63 -4.04
N TYR A 20 -20.29 2.66 -3.62
CA TYR A 20 -20.21 1.27 -4.05
C TYR A 20 -21.62 0.72 -4.18
N ASP A 21 -21.93 0.11 -5.33
CA ASP A 21 -23.23 -0.51 -5.62
C ASP A 21 -24.42 0.43 -5.34
N GLN A 22 -24.35 1.66 -5.85
CA GLN A 22 -25.33 2.74 -5.67
C GLN A 22 -25.52 3.23 -4.22
N VAL A 23 -24.83 2.66 -3.23
CA VAL A 23 -24.83 3.13 -1.85
C VAL A 23 -23.65 4.06 -1.61
N CYS A 24 -23.92 5.20 -0.96
CA CYS A 24 -22.90 6.15 -0.55
C CYS A 24 -22.58 6.01 0.93
N TYR A 25 -21.28 5.95 1.25
CA TYR A 25 -20.74 5.87 2.59
C TYR A 25 -19.90 7.12 2.85
N GLU A 26 -20.23 7.88 3.88
CA GLU A 26 -19.41 9.03 4.28
C GLU A 26 -18.17 8.55 5.04
N LEU A 27 -17.00 9.02 4.60
CA LEU A 27 -15.72 8.75 5.21
C LEU A 27 -15.29 9.97 6.03
N LYS A 28 -14.77 9.71 7.23
CA LYS A 28 -14.23 10.78 8.07
C LYS A 28 -12.92 11.28 7.47
N SER A 29 -12.70 12.58 7.51
CA SER A 29 -11.51 13.22 6.96
C SER A 29 -11.04 14.35 7.89
N ARG A 30 -9.81 14.82 7.68
CA ARG A 30 -9.33 16.12 8.17
C ARG A 30 -8.82 16.93 7.00
N TYR A 31 -8.91 18.26 7.11
CA TYR A 31 -8.63 19.18 6.02
C TYR A 31 -7.86 20.40 6.51
N ASP A 32 -6.77 20.74 5.83
CA ASP A 32 -6.03 21.98 6.04
C ASP A 32 -6.41 23.01 4.99
N ASN A 33 -6.97 24.14 5.43
CA ASN A 33 -7.44 25.20 4.53
C ASN A 33 -6.32 25.92 3.79
N LYS A 34 -5.11 25.94 4.37
CA LYS A 34 -4.00 26.75 3.87
C LYS A 34 -3.30 26.05 2.71
N SER A 35 -3.01 24.75 2.84
CA SER A 35 -2.43 23.95 1.77
C SER A 35 -3.46 23.27 0.88
N LYS A 36 -4.75 23.33 1.24
CA LYS A 36 -5.83 22.61 0.56
C LYS A 36 -5.64 21.08 0.59
N HIS A 37 -4.79 20.59 1.50
CA HIS A 37 -4.54 19.16 1.69
C HIS A 37 -5.59 18.54 2.60
N PHE A 38 -5.99 17.31 2.29
CA PHE A 38 -6.87 16.52 3.16
C PHE A 38 -6.35 15.10 3.34
N GLN A 39 -6.76 14.49 4.44
CA GLN A 39 -6.51 13.09 4.74
C GLN A 39 -7.78 12.38 5.13
N ILE A 40 -7.91 11.11 4.75
CA ILE A 40 -9.03 10.26 5.10
C ILE A 40 -8.66 9.42 6.33
N ARG A 41 -9.58 9.29 7.29
CA ARG A 41 -9.35 8.48 8.49
C ARG A 41 -9.44 7.00 8.14
N ALA A 42 -8.34 6.26 8.30
CA ALA A 42 -8.23 4.86 7.94
C ALA A 42 -9.31 3.98 8.59
N ASN A 43 -9.65 4.25 9.86
CA ASN A 43 -10.73 3.54 10.56
C ASN A 43 -12.11 3.69 9.87
N SER A 44 -12.42 4.86 9.32
CA SER A 44 -13.68 5.05 8.58
C SER A 44 -13.70 4.27 7.26
N ILE A 45 -12.54 4.11 6.63
CA ILE A 45 -12.39 3.24 5.45
C ILE A 45 -12.55 1.77 5.86
N HIS A 46 -12.00 1.33 6.99
CA HIS A 46 -12.20 -0.03 7.51
C HIS A 46 -13.67 -0.34 7.78
N GLU A 47 -14.41 0.59 8.41
CA GLU A 47 -15.84 0.45 8.63
C GLU A 47 -16.60 0.27 7.31
N PHE A 48 -16.25 1.06 6.29
CA PHE A 48 -16.79 0.92 4.94
C PHE A 48 -16.43 -0.43 4.31
N LEU A 49 -15.15 -0.80 4.27
CA LEU A 49 -14.68 -2.06 3.69
C LEU A 49 -15.33 -3.27 4.36
N THR A 50 -15.52 -3.23 5.68
CA THR A 50 -16.18 -4.31 6.43
C THR A 50 -17.63 -4.51 5.99
N LYS A 51 -18.34 -3.42 5.67
CA LYS A 51 -19.73 -3.49 5.18
C LYS A 51 -19.84 -4.08 3.77
N ILE A 52 -18.85 -3.80 2.91
CA ILE A 52 -18.87 -4.25 1.51
C ILE A 52 -18.09 -5.55 1.26
N ALA A 53 -17.37 -6.06 2.26
CA ALA A 53 -16.58 -7.28 2.15
C ALA A 53 -17.47 -8.47 1.76
N PRO A 54 -17.19 -9.16 0.64
CA PRO A 54 -17.95 -10.35 0.29
C PRO A 54 -17.82 -11.43 1.37
N LYS A 55 -18.92 -12.12 1.71
CA LYS A 55 -18.94 -13.15 2.78
C LYS A 55 -17.87 -14.23 2.61
N GLY A 56 -17.60 -14.64 1.36
CA GLY A 56 -16.61 -15.65 1.01
C GLY A 56 -15.18 -15.13 0.79
N ALA A 57 -14.94 -13.81 0.87
CA ALA A 57 -13.60 -13.27 0.69
C ALA A 57 -12.71 -13.63 1.89
N LYS A 58 -11.47 -14.05 1.60
CA LYS A 58 -10.45 -14.27 2.65
C LYS A 58 -10.04 -12.94 3.30
N SER A 59 -9.93 -11.89 2.50
CA SER A 59 -9.69 -10.52 2.93
C SER A 59 -10.12 -9.54 1.85
N LEU A 60 -10.38 -8.29 2.23
CA LEU A 60 -10.61 -7.18 1.30
C LEU A 60 -9.58 -6.07 1.55
N ILE A 61 -8.88 -5.66 0.50
CA ILE A 61 -7.90 -4.58 0.55
C ILE A 61 -8.44 -3.37 -0.20
N GLY A 62 -8.57 -2.25 0.50
CA GLY A 62 -8.74 -0.94 -0.10
C GLY A 62 -7.38 -0.35 -0.49
N PHE A 63 -7.30 0.17 -1.69
CA PHE A 63 -6.11 0.86 -2.21
C PHE A 63 -6.50 2.27 -2.60
N THR A 64 -5.76 3.27 -2.12
CA THR A 64 -6.10 4.67 -2.34
C THR A 64 -4.90 5.53 -2.69
N GLU A 65 -5.14 6.54 -3.54
CA GLU A 65 -4.18 7.60 -3.83
C GLU A 65 -4.31 8.77 -2.86
N TYR A 66 -5.32 8.76 -1.99
CA TYR A 66 -5.52 9.78 -0.97
C TYR A 66 -4.66 9.48 0.25
N ASP A 67 -4.18 10.53 0.89
CA ASP A 67 -3.43 10.46 2.12
C ASP A 67 -4.32 10.02 3.29
N ILE A 68 -3.77 9.27 4.26
CA ILE A 68 -4.56 8.68 5.35
C ILE A 68 -3.91 8.85 6.72
N PHE A 69 -4.74 8.82 7.76
CA PHE A 69 -4.33 8.93 9.17
C PHE A 69 -5.20 8.01 10.06
N ILE A 70 -4.77 7.70 11.29
CA ILE A 70 -5.54 6.86 12.23
C ILE A 70 -6.09 7.72 13.36
N ASP A 71 -5.19 8.36 14.11
CA ASP A 71 -5.50 9.23 15.24
C ASP A 71 -5.15 10.69 14.94
N ASP A 72 -5.76 11.62 15.68
CA ASP A 72 -5.58 13.04 15.45
C ASP A 72 -4.14 13.49 15.75
N SER A 73 -3.42 12.77 16.62
CA SER A 73 -1.99 12.97 16.87
C SER A 73 -1.07 12.48 15.75
N ASP A 74 -1.55 11.61 14.84
CA ASP A 74 -0.73 11.06 13.78
C ASP A 74 -0.49 12.08 12.66
N LEU A 75 0.72 12.13 12.12
CA LEU A 75 1.01 12.93 10.92
C LEU A 75 0.43 12.26 9.66
N PHE A 76 0.63 10.96 9.51
CA PHE A 76 0.05 10.11 8.47
C PHE A 76 0.31 8.64 8.81
N VAL A 77 -0.35 7.73 8.11
CA VAL A 77 0.06 6.32 8.02
C VAL A 77 0.10 5.86 6.57
N ALA A 78 0.97 4.90 6.27
CA ALA A 78 1.01 4.25 4.95
C ALA A 78 -0.17 3.29 4.75
N GLY A 79 -0.69 2.76 5.86
CA GLY A 79 -1.65 1.68 5.85
C GLY A 79 -2.22 1.38 7.22
N LEU A 80 -3.32 0.64 7.22
CA LEU A 80 -3.87 0.01 8.41
C LEU A 80 -4.46 -1.34 8.02
N CYS A 81 -4.04 -2.40 8.72
CA CYS A 81 -4.59 -3.75 8.62
C CYS A 81 -5.41 -4.07 9.87
N ASN A 82 -6.59 -4.66 9.70
CA ASN A 82 -7.33 -5.31 10.79
C ASN A 82 -7.58 -6.77 10.44
N GLY A 83 -6.72 -7.65 10.98
CA GLY A 83 -6.78 -9.09 10.71
C GLY A 83 -8.07 -9.75 11.19
N LEU A 84 -8.69 -9.27 12.28
CA LEU A 84 -9.96 -9.79 12.78
C LEU A 84 -11.12 -9.50 11.83
N LEU A 85 -11.13 -8.30 11.26
CA LEU A 85 -12.16 -7.89 10.29
C LEU A 85 -11.82 -8.33 8.86
N ARG A 86 -10.63 -8.89 8.63
CA ARG A 86 -10.11 -9.31 7.32
C ARG A 86 -10.10 -8.17 6.29
N VAL A 87 -9.93 -6.94 6.75
CA VAL A 87 -9.84 -5.76 5.89
C VAL A 87 -8.54 -4.99 6.11
N GLY A 88 -8.04 -4.36 5.06
CA GLY A 88 -6.91 -3.46 5.12
C GLY A 88 -7.09 -2.28 4.18
N VAL A 89 -6.49 -1.14 4.48
CA VAL A 89 -6.43 0.01 3.59
C VAL A 89 -5.00 0.52 3.48
N PHE A 90 -4.55 0.81 2.25
CA PHE A 90 -3.20 1.30 1.97
C PHE A 90 -3.25 2.54 1.09
N SER A 91 -2.45 3.53 1.46
CA SER A 91 -2.28 4.76 0.70
C SER A 91 -0.93 4.78 -0.01
N ILE A 92 -0.95 5.04 -1.32
CA ILE A 92 0.27 5.27 -2.10
C ILE A 92 0.65 6.74 -2.22
N PHE A 93 -0.12 7.65 -1.60
CA PHE A 93 0.13 9.08 -1.65
C PHE A 93 1.57 9.40 -1.22
N ARG A 94 1.97 8.87 -0.06
CA ARG A 94 3.29 9.09 0.54
C ARG A 94 4.43 8.34 -0.17
N TYR A 95 4.08 7.45 -1.10
CA TYR A 95 5.04 6.65 -1.88
C TYR A 95 5.38 7.30 -3.22
N MET A 96 4.71 8.40 -3.60
CA MET A 96 5.05 9.17 -4.80
C MET A 96 6.53 9.60 -4.78
N PRO A 97 7.30 9.30 -5.83
CA PRO A 97 8.70 9.68 -5.90
C PRO A 97 8.88 11.19 -5.73
N ARG A 98 9.93 11.63 -5.04
CA ARG A 98 10.30 13.05 -4.85
C ARG A 98 9.25 13.94 -4.17
N LEU A 99 8.21 13.34 -3.59
CA LEU A 99 7.31 14.04 -2.69
C LEU A 99 8.13 14.52 -1.48
N LYS A 100 8.15 15.83 -1.24
CA LYS A 100 8.79 16.44 -0.07
C LYS A 100 7.71 16.98 0.86
N PHE A 101 7.88 16.73 2.15
CA PHE A 101 7.03 17.25 3.21
C PHE A 101 7.85 18.07 4.18
N CYS A 102 7.22 19.05 4.80
CA CYS A 102 7.74 19.68 6.01
C CYS A 102 7.42 18.77 7.21
N GLU A 103 8.43 18.39 8.00
CA GLU A 103 8.22 17.54 9.20
C GLU A 103 7.35 18.25 10.24
N GLU A 104 7.51 19.56 10.38
CA GLU A 104 6.73 20.40 11.31
C GLU A 104 5.33 20.72 10.78
N LYS A 105 5.13 20.66 9.46
CA LYS A 105 3.87 20.97 8.79
C LYS A 105 3.53 19.86 7.80
N TRP A 106 2.99 18.77 8.31
CA TRP A 106 2.67 17.55 7.54
C TRP A 106 1.77 17.79 6.31
N TYR A 107 1.03 18.91 6.31
CA TYR A 107 0.12 19.35 5.26
C TYR A 107 0.80 20.16 4.15
N GLU A 108 2.03 20.66 4.34
CA GLU A 108 2.81 21.31 3.29
C GLU A 108 3.60 20.25 2.49
N TYR A 109 3.34 20.17 1.19
CA TYR A 109 4.02 19.22 0.31
C TYR A 109 4.24 19.76 -1.10
N THR A 110 5.18 19.13 -1.81
CA THR A 110 5.49 19.45 -3.20
C THR A 110 5.41 18.20 -4.07
N ILE A 111 4.56 18.25 -5.10
CA ILE A 111 4.49 17.21 -6.14
C ILE A 111 5.56 17.53 -7.19
N PRO A 112 6.43 16.58 -7.56
CA PRO A 112 7.41 16.82 -8.60
C PRO A 112 6.76 16.96 -9.98
N GLN A 113 7.31 17.83 -10.83
CA GLN A 113 6.93 17.92 -12.25
C GLN A 113 7.38 16.69 -13.05
N ASN A 114 8.54 16.11 -12.71
CA ASN A 114 9.10 14.94 -13.38
C ASN A 114 8.77 13.66 -12.60
N PHE A 115 7.66 13.03 -12.99
CA PHE A 115 7.11 11.85 -12.33
C PHE A 115 7.84 10.56 -12.75
N ASP A 116 8.47 9.89 -11.79
CA ASP A 116 9.12 8.59 -12.02
C ASP A 116 8.13 7.43 -11.81
N HIS A 117 7.35 7.15 -12.86
CA HIS A 117 6.32 6.09 -12.83
C HIS A 117 6.87 4.73 -12.40
N LYS A 118 8.11 4.39 -12.76
CA LYS A 118 8.70 3.08 -12.43
C LYS A 118 9.01 2.98 -10.95
N THR A 119 9.59 4.04 -10.37
CA THR A 119 9.86 4.05 -8.92
C THR A 119 8.56 4.05 -8.13
N TRP A 120 7.55 4.81 -8.56
CA TRP A 120 6.23 4.81 -7.90
C TRP A 120 5.60 3.42 -7.94
N LEU A 121 5.53 2.79 -9.11
CA LEU A 121 4.98 1.45 -9.26
C LEU A 121 5.66 0.44 -8.33
N LYS A 122 7.00 0.43 -8.29
CA LYS A 122 7.74 -0.53 -7.45
C LYS A 122 7.48 -0.32 -5.97
N ARG A 123 7.43 0.93 -5.53
CA ARG A 123 7.08 1.33 -4.18
C ARG A 123 5.66 0.90 -3.80
N SER A 124 4.70 1.16 -4.69
CA SER A 124 3.31 0.73 -4.52
C SER A 124 3.20 -0.80 -4.48
N CYS A 125 3.86 -1.52 -5.38
CA CYS A 125 3.90 -2.99 -5.37
C CYS A 125 4.52 -3.53 -4.07
N LYS A 126 5.63 -2.94 -3.60
CA LYS A 126 6.27 -3.33 -2.35
C LYS A 126 5.30 -3.20 -1.17
N LEU A 127 4.68 -2.02 -1.02
CA LEU A 127 3.68 -1.77 0.02
C LEU A 127 2.54 -2.80 -0.06
N MET A 128 1.97 -3.00 -1.25
CA MET A 128 0.89 -3.96 -1.43
C MET A 128 1.29 -5.40 -1.05
N ILE A 129 2.51 -5.82 -1.38
CA ILE A 129 3.02 -7.15 -0.99
C ILE A 129 3.15 -7.24 0.54
N HIS A 130 3.77 -6.24 1.17
CA HIS A 130 3.97 -6.19 2.62
C HIS A 130 2.65 -6.38 3.36
N GLU A 131 1.66 -5.61 2.95
CA GLU A 131 0.39 -5.54 3.64
C GLU A 131 -0.52 -6.74 3.34
N THR A 132 -0.45 -7.27 2.12
CA THR A 132 -1.09 -8.55 1.80
C THR A 132 -0.53 -9.67 2.67
N CYS A 133 0.77 -9.66 2.97
CA CYS A 133 1.36 -10.65 3.86
C CYS A 133 0.88 -10.49 5.32
N HIS A 134 0.67 -9.26 5.81
CA HIS A 134 0.02 -9.06 7.11
C HIS A 134 -1.38 -9.69 7.18
N LEU A 135 -2.17 -9.56 6.11
CA LEU A 135 -3.48 -10.22 6.01
C LEU A 135 -3.39 -11.75 5.95
N LEU A 136 -2.26 -12.29 5.50
CA LEU A 136 -1.95 -13.72 5.56
C LEU A 136 -1.32 -14.16 6.89
N GLY A 137 -1.27 -13.28 7.90
CA GLY A 137 -0.80 -13.57 9.25
C GLY A 137 0.70 -13.40 9.46
N PHE A 138 1.41 -12.67 8.60
CA PHE A 138 2.84 -12.46 8.72
C PHE A 138 3.09 -11.34 9.70
N ALA A 139 3.93 -11.58 10.71
CA ALA A 139 4.55 -10.51 11.47
C ALA A 139 5.71 -9.87 10.68
N HIS A 140 6.18 -8.70 11.13
CA HIS A 140 7.41 -8.13 10.61
C HIS A 140 8.58 -9.14 10.71
N CYS A 141 9.42 -9.16 9.68
CA CYS A 141 10.58 -10.03 9.59
C CYS A 141 11.82 -9.36 10.16
N VAL A 142 12.55 -10.09 11.00
CA VAL A 142 13.80 -9.65 11.64
C VAL A 142 15.03 -10.43 11.18
N TYR A 143 14.85 -11.39 10.28
CA TYR A 143 15.88 -12.39 9.98
C TYR A 143 16.85 -12.00 8.86
N LYS A 144 16.35 -11.32 7.81
CA LYS A 144 17.09 -10.99 6.58
C LYS A 144 16.51 -9.72 5.95
N ASP A 145 17.18 -9.21 4.91
CA ASP A 145 16.62 -8.20 4.00
C ASP A 145 15.37 -8.78 3.31
N CYS A 146 14.20 -8.22 3.61
CA CYS A 146 12.91 -8.77 3.27
C CYS A 146 11.89 -7.65 3.06
N CYS A 147 10.96 -7.87 2.12
CA CYS A 147 9.77 -7.04 1.96
C CYS A 147 8.96 -6.88 3.26
N MET A 148 9.04 -7.84 4.19
CA MET A 148 8.35 -7.81 5.49
C MET A 148 9.16 -7.17 6.62
N ASN A 149 10.32 -6.57 6.36
CA ASN A 149 11.01 -5.82 7.43
C ASN A 149 10.13 -4.66 7.91
N GLY A 150 10.03 -4.48 9.23
CA GLY A 150 9.37 -3.32 9.80
C GLY A 150 10.13 -2.04 9.45
N SER A 151 9.43 -0.90 9.38
CA SER A 151 10.08 0.38 9.15
C SER A 151 9.45 1.48 10.01
N GLY A 152 10.29 2.34 10.60
CA GLY A 152 9.83 3.49 11.37
C GLY A 152 9.57 4.73 10.52
N HIS A 153 10.12 4.77 9.30
CA HIS A 153 9.97 5.90 8.39
C HIS A 153 10.20 5.50 6.91
N LEU A 154 9.66 6.27 5.97
CA LEU A 154 9.71 5.99 4.53
C LEU A 154 11.12 5.78 3.96
N LYS A 155 12.14 6.48 4.48
CA LYS A 155 13.53 6.32 4.00
C LYS A 155 14.10 4.93 4.28
N GLU A 156 13.64 4.30 5.36
CA GLU A 156 14.03 2.93 5.73
C GLU A 156 13.28 1.95 4.84
N ASP A 157 11.96 2.12 4.71
CA ASP A 157 11.13 1.33 3.80
C ASP A 157 11.70 1.33 2.37
N PHE A 158 12.05 2.50 1.83
CA PHE A 158 12.56 2.60 0.46
C PHE A 158 13.92 1.94 0.23
N ARG A 159 14.67 1.61 1.30
CA ARG A 159 15.97 0.92 1.21
C ARG A 159 15.84 -0.60 1.27
N GLN A 160 14.82 -1.10 1.94
CA GLN A 160 14.59 -2.53 2.11
C GLN A 160 14.14 -3.19 0.80
N SER A 161 14.44 -4.48 0.66
CA SER A 161 14.06 -5.28 -0.51
C SER A 161 12.56 -5.28 -0.76
N MET A 162 12.15 -5.26 -2.03
CA MET A 162 10.76 -5.49 -2.43
C MET A 162 10.39 -6.98 -2.52
N PHE A 163 11.37 -7.87 -2.35
CA PHE A 163 11.18 -9.31 -2.43
C PHE A 163 11.18 -9.94 -1.04
N LEU A 164 10.40 -11.01 -0.88
CA LEU A 164 10.39 -11.79 0.36
C LEU A 164 11.72 -12.54 0.49
N CYS A 165 12.26 -12.57 1.72
CA CYS A 165 13.38 -13.44 2.04
C CYS A 165 12.95 -14.93 2.01
N PRO A 166 13.89 -15.90 1.97
CA PRO A 166 13.55 -17.31 1.91
C PRO A 166 12.62 -17.81 3.02
N ILE A 167 12.69 -17.22 4.22
CA ILE A 167 11.84 -17.58 5.36
C ILE A 167 10.38 -17.19 5.08
N ASP A 168 10.13 -15.93 4.76
CA ASP A 168 8.76 -15.47 4.50
C ASP A 168 8.21 -15.99 3.17
N LEU A 169 9.08 -16.21 2.18
CA LEU A 169 8.70 -16.91 0.96
C LEU A 169 8.21 -18.33 1.26
N LYS A 170 8.87 -19.06 2.17
CA LYS A 170 8.44 -20.39 2.60
C LYS A 170 7.11 -20.34 3.34
N LYS A 171 6.88 -19.34 4.21
CA LYS A 171 5.57 -19.11 4.85
C LYS A 171 4.48 -18.92 3.79
N LEU A 172 4.74 -18.09 2.78
CA LEU A 172 3.78 -17.81 1.71
C LEU A 172 3.47 -19.08 0.91
N TRP A 173 4.51 -19.85 0.60
CA TRP A 173 4.38 -21.14 -0.08
C TRP A 173 3.56 -22.15 0.73
N LEU A 174 3.75 -22.24 2.05
CA LEU A 174 2.95 -23.14 2.89
C LEU A 174 1.45 -22.78 2.91
N ILE A 175 1.11 -21.50 2.76
CA ILE A 175 -0.28 -21.02 2.77
C ILE A 175 -0.96 -21.16 1.41
N LEU A 176 -0.21 -20.92 0.32
CA LEU A 176 -0.79 -20.82 -1.02
C LEU A 176 -0.46 -22.00 -1.95
N ASN A 177 0.54 -22.82 -1.59
CA ASN A 177 1.00 -24.00 -2.32
C ASN A 177 1.22 -23.76 -3.83
N PHE A 178 1.89 -22.65 -4.19
CA PHE A 178 2.17 -22.28 -5.58
C PHE A 178 3.48 -22.90 -6.10
N ASP A 179 3.63 -22.96 -7.42
CA ASP A 179 4.90 -23.33 -8.07
C ASP A 179 5.93 -22.20 -7.94
N MET A 180 7.04 -22.49 -7.26
CA MET A 180 8.07 -21.51 -6.93
C MET A 180 8.78 -20.96 -8.17
N LYS A 181 9.08 -21.81 -9.15
CA LYS A 181 9.78 -21.41 -10.37
C LYS A 181 8.87 -20.56 -11.24
N LYS A 182 7.64 -21.03 -11.48
CA LYS A 182 6.64 -20.32 -12.27
C LYS A 182 6.32 -18.94 -11.71
N ARG A 183 6.27 -18.81 -10.38
CA ARG A 183 6.13 -17.51 -9.71
C ARG A 183 7.23 -16.53 -10.14
N TYR A 184 8.50 -16.95 -10.07
CA TYR A 184 9.62 -16.07 -10.39
C TYR A 184 9.71 -15.76 -11.89
N GLU A 185 9.36 -16.70 -12.76
CA GLU A 185 9.23 -16.46 -14.20
C GLU A 185 8.18 -15.38 -14.51
N LEU A 186 6.98 -15.47 -13.92
CA LEU A 186 5.92 -14.48 -14.09
C LEU A 186 6.31 -13.11 -13.54
N LEU A 187 6.97 -13.06 -12.37
CA LEU A 187 7.51 -11.80 -11.85
C LEU A 187 8.55 -11.20 -12.79
N LYS A 188 9.44 -12.03 -13.35
CA LYS A 188 10.47 -11.56 -14.29
C LYS A 188 9.81 -10.95 -15.52
N GLN A 189 8.86 -11.65 -16.12
CA GLN A 189 8.09 -11.16 -17.26
C GLN A 189 7.43 -9.81 -16.96
N PHE A 190 6.76 -9.68 -15.81
CA PHE A 190 6.11 -8.44 -15.39
C PHE A 190 7.08 -7.24 -15.38
N PHE A 191 8.30 -7.42 -14.85
CA PHE A 191 9.30 -6.35 -14.79
C PHE A 191 10.01 -6.11 -16.12
N ASP A 192 10.16 -7.13 -16.97
CA ASP A 192 10.71 -7.01 -18.33
C ASP A 192 9.80 -6.12 -19.20
N GLU A 193 8.50 -6.41 -19.23
CA GLU A 193 7.50 -5.62 -19.96
C GLU A 193 7.51 -4.14 -19.55
N ARG A 194 7.83 -3.86 -18.28
CA ARG A 194 7.88 -2.52 -17.68
C ARG A 194 9.26 -1.88 -17.74
N LYS A 195 10.24 -2.54 -18.40
CA LYS A 195 11.62 -2.06 -18.56
C LYS A 195 12.26 -1.72 -17.20
N CYS A 196 12.04 -2.56 -16.19
CA CYS A 196 12.61 -2.46 -14.85
C CYS A 196 13.86 -3.36 -14.72
N SER A 197 14.96 -2.91 -15.34
CA SER A 197 16.13 -3.75 -15.62
C SER A 197 16.83 -4.34 -14.38
N LYS A 198 16.79 -3.65 -13.24
CA LYS A 198 17.42 -4.12 -12.00
C LYS A 198 16.67 -5.34 -11.45
N GLU A 199 15.35 -5.23 -11.35
CA GLU A 199 14.46 -6.26 -10.84
C GLU A 199 14.46 -7.48 -11.78
N SER A 200 14.31 -7.25 -13.09
CA SER A 200 14.42 -8.28 -14.13
C SER A 200 15.72 -9.10 -14.05
N ARG A 201 16.85 -8.42 -13.85
CA ARG A 201 18.17 -9.07 -13.75
C ARG A 201 18.27 -9.91 -12.49
N TRP A 202 17.79 -9.41 -11.36
CA TRP A 202 17.77 -10.16 -10.09
C TRP A 202 16.90 -11.42 -10.24
N LEU A 203 15.69 -11.28 -10.76
CA LEU A 203 14.76 -12.39 -10.97
C LEU A 203 15.32 -13.44 -11.95
N GLY A 204 16.01 -13.00 -13.00
CA GLY A 204 16.67 -13.91 -13.94
C GLY A 204 17.77 -14.76 -13.30
N LYS A 205 18.45 -14.26 -12.25
CA LYS A 205 19.39 -15.09 -11.47
C LYS A 205 18.65 -16.10 -10.61
N VAL A 206 17.56 -15.70 -9.97
CA VAL A 206 16.75 -16.58 -9.10
C VAL A 206 16.13 -17.73 -9.90
N VAL A 207 15.55 -17.46 -11.07
CA VAL A 207 14.95 -18.51 -11.91
C VAL A 207 15.99 -19.58 -12.27
N LYS A 208 17.21 -19.20 -12.64
CA LYS A 208 18.32 -20.12 -12.95
C LYS A 208 18.77 -20.98 -11.77
N THR A 209 18.60 -20.50 -10.53
CA THR A 209 18.93 -21.30 -9.33
C THR A 209 17.85 -22.31 -8.96
N LEU A 210 16.67 -22.21 -9.58
CA LEU A 210 15.54 -23.12 -9.42
C LEU A 210 15.41 -24.11 -10.59
N GLU A 211 16.35 -24.07 -11.53
CA GLU A 211 16.57 -25.07 -12.59
C GLU A 211 17.36 -26.26 -12.04
#